data_AF-A0A957CRM6-F1
#
_entry.id   AF-A0A957CRM6-F1
#
_cell.length_a   1.000
_cell.length_b   1.000
_cell.length_c   1.000
_cell.angle_alpha   90.00
_cell.angle_beta   90.00
_cell.angle_gamma   90.00
#
_symmetry.space_group_name_H-M   'P 1'
#
loop_
_entity.id
_entity.type
_entity.pdbx_description
1 polymer ?
#
loop_
_entity_poly.entity_id
_entity_poly.type
_entity_poly.pdbx_seq_one_letter_code
_entity_poly.pdbx_strand_id
1 'polypeptide(L)'
;MTTKTAVVAQESPTKKQTGRKTAVFLLPIFSILFTILLVEGGLRLAIAADIPYFRNPALYTYPFTDDYWKLLYRWDGRATDGTSENVNPDPFLGWTPRTTSENPLGLMGQEPYVPDLDGDVVLFYGDSFVAGKTENAADNVPNQLAQHITADAVYNFGVSNYGVDQIYLRFRETHT
;
A
#
# COMPACT_ATOMS: atom_id res chain seq x y z
N MET A 1 -26.92 -7.51 -90.23
CA MET A 1 -27.33 -7.30 -88.83
C MET A 1 -26.21 -7.82 -87.96
N THR A 2 -25.40 -6.92 -87.38
CA THR A 2 -24.26 -7.29 -86.55
C THR A 2 -24.34 -6.48 -85.28
N THR A 3 -24.88 -7.08 -84.22
CA THR A 3 -25.03 -6.45 -82.91
C THR A 3 -23.69 -6.54 -82.18
N LYS A 4 -23.01 -5.41 -81.98
CA LYS A 4 -21.82 -5.32 -81.11
C LYS A 4 -22.29 -5.31 -79.65
N THR A 5 -21.97 -6.36 -78.91
CA THR A 5 -22.04 -6.41 -77.44
C THR A 5 -20.90 -5.57 -76.87
N ALA A 6 -21.22 -4.49 -76.17
CA ALA A 6 -20.23 -3.76 -75.38
C ALA A 6 -20.01 -4.49 -74.05
N VAL A 7 -18.79 -4.97 -73.83
CA VAL A 7 -18.35 -5.50 -72.53
C VAL A 7 -18.06 -4.30 -71.63
N VAL A 8 -18.88 -4.13 -70.59
CA VAL A 8 -18.62 -3.14 -69.52
C VAL A 8 -17.53 -3.72 -68.62
N ALA A 9 -16.33 -3.14 -68.67
CA ALA A 9 -15.26 -3.46 -67.74
C ALA A 9 -15.65 -2.98 -66.32
N GLN A 10 -15.77 -3.90 -65.38
CA GLN A 10 -15.89 -3.56 -63.96
C GLN A 10 -14.51 -3.11 -63.45
N GLU A 11 -14.38 -1.82 -63.16
CA GLU A 11 -13.20 -1.29 -62.46
C GLU A 11 -13.10 -1.92 -61.06
N SER A 12 -11.99 -2.60 -60.80
CA SER A 12 -11.68 -3.16 -59.48
C SER A 12 -11.46 -2.03 -58.47
N PRO A 13 -12.07 -2.07 -57.26
CA PRO A 13 -11.90 -1.03 -56.26
C PRO A 13 -10.41 -0.92 -55.88
N THR A 14 -9.83 0.19 -56.25
CA THR A 14 -8.40 0.48 -56.19
C THR A 14 -7.91 0.57 -54.74
N LYS A 15 -6.72 0.00 -54.50
CA LYS A 15 -5.86 -0.01 -53.28
C LYS A 15 -5.90 1.27 -52.41
N LYS A 16 -6.22 2.43 -53.00
CA LYS A 16 -6.45 3.73 -52.32
C LYS A 16 -7.65 3.73 -51.36
N GLN A 17 -8.74 3.04 -51.69
CA GLN A 17 -9.95 3.02 -50.85
C GLN A 17 -9.72 2.24 -49.55
N THR A 18 -8.95 1.16 -49.61
CA THR A 18 -8.60 0.34 -48.44
C THR A 18 -7.69 1.10 -47.48
N GLY A 19 -6.62 1.74 -47.99
CA GLY A 19 -5.70 2.53 -47.16
C GLY A 19 -6.34 3.75 -46.49
N ARG A 20 -7.30 4.40 -47.17
CA ARG A 20 -8.04 5.55 -46.60
C ARG A 20 -8.98 5.12 -45.47
N LYS A 21 -9.61 3.95 -45.57
CA LYS A 21 -10.45 3.40 -44.49
C LYS A 21 -9.59 3.00 -43.29
N THR A 22 -8.46 2.33 -43.50
CA THR A 22 -7.53 1.96 -42.41
C THR A 22 -6.95 3.18 -41.69
N ALA A 23 -6.56 4.23 -42.42
CA ALA A 23 -6.05 5.47 -41.82
C ALA A 23 -7.08 6.20 -40.96
N VAL A 24 -8.37 6.17 -41.35
CA VAL A 24 -9.46 6.80 -40.58
C VAL A 24 -9.73 6.08 -39.26
N PHE A 25 -9.53 4.77 -39.17
CA PHE A 25 -9.67 4.02 -37.92
C PHE A 25 -8.43 4.11 -37.01
N LEU A 26 -7.23 4.27 -37.58
CA LEU A 26 -5.99 4.36 -36.80
C LEU A 26 -5.78 5.73 -36.16
N LEU A 27 -6.23 6.80 -36.81
CA LEU A 27 -6.08 8.18 -36.30
C LEU A 27 -6.74 8.42 -34.93
N PRO A 28 -8.00 8.00 -34.66
CA PRO A 28 -8.60 8.16 -33.33
C PRO A 28 -7.90 7.31 -32.27
N ILE A 29 -7.46 6.08 -32.62
CA ILE A 29 -6.71 5.22 -31.68
C ILE A 29 -5.39 5.91 -31.31
N PHE A 30 -4.65 6.41 -32.30
CA PHE A 30 -3.41 7.15 -32.06
C PHE A 30 -3.65 8.39 -31.20
N SER A 31 -4.71 9.15 -31.48
CA SER A 31 -5.10 10.32 -30.69
C SER A 31 -5.39 9.96 -29.22
N ILE A 32 -6.13 8.88 -28.97
CA ILE A 32 -6.44 8.40 -27.63
C ILE A 32 -5.16 8.00 -26.89
N LEU A 33 -4.30 7.19 -27.52
CA LEU A 33 -3.03 6.74 -26.91
C LEU A 33 -2.10 7.92 -26.62
N PHE A 34 -2.00 8.87 -27.56
CA PHE A 34 -1.21 10.08 -27.39
C PHE A 34 -1.74 10.95 -26.25
N THR A 35 -3.07 11.08 -26.13
CA THR A 35 -3.70 11.82 -25.02
C THR A 35 -3.43 11.16 -23.68
N ILE A 36 -3.57 9.83 -23.57
CA ILE A 36 -3.25 9.09 -22.35
C ILE A 36 -1.79 9.33 -21.95
N LEU A 37 -0.87 9.30 -22.91
CA LEU A 37 0.55 9.54 -22.67
C LEU A 37 0.83 10.96 -22.19
N LEU A 38 0.17 11.98 -22.75
CA LEU A 38 0.31 13.36 -22.29
C LEU A 38 -0.26 13.55 -20.88
N VAL A 39 -1.41 12.94 -20.57
CA VAL A 39 -2.01 13.00 -19.23
C VAL A 39 -1.10 12.33 -18.19
N GLU A 40 -0.66 11.11 -18.45
CA GLU A 40 0.28 10.38 -17.58
C GLU A 40 1.58 11.15 -17.39
N GLY A 41 2.15 11.69 -18.47
CA GLY A 41 3.36 12.52 -18.41
C GLY A 41 3.16 13.78 -17.55
N GLY A 42 2.03 14.47 -17.73
CA GLY A 42 1.66 15.63 -16.94
C GLY A 42 1.49 15.30 -15.45
N LEU A 43 0.82 14.20 -15.12
CA LEU A 43 0.66 13.74 -13.73
C LEU A 43 2.01 13.43 -13.08
N ARG A 44 2.89 12.71 -13.78
CA ARG A 44 4.25 12.40 -13.28
C ARG A 44 5.08 13.64 -13.05
N LEU A 45 5.02 14.61 -13.97
CA LEU A 45 5.72 15.89 -13.82
C LEU A 45 5.17 16.68 -12.63
N ALA A 46 3.87 16.67 -12.41
CA ALA A 46 3.26 17.34 -11.26
C ALA A 46 3.67 16.70 -9.92
N ILE A 47 3.72 15.37 -9.84
CA ILE A 47 4.24 14.63 -8.67
C ILE A 47 5.73 14.95 -8.45
N ALA A 48 6.52 14.95 -9.53
CA ALA A 48 7.96 15.23 -9.48
C ALA A 48 8.26 16.67 -9.06
N ALA A 49 7.39 17.62 -9.40
CA ALA A 49 7.48 19.02 -9.01
C ALA A 49 6.91 19.33 -7.62
N ASP A 50 6.73 18.31 -6.78
CA ASP A 50 6.23 18.44 -5.40
C ASP A 50 4.85 19.15 -5.27
N ILE A 51 4.00 19.11 -6.31
CA ILE A 51 2.71 19.81 -6.26
C ILE A 51 1.78 19.10 -5.24
N PRO A 52 1.35 19.75 -4.14
CA PRO A 52 0.70 19.07 -3.01
C PRO A 52 -0.55 18.28 -3.38
N TYR A 53 -1.39 18.81 -4.28
CA TYR A 53 -2.62 18.15 -4.72
C TYR A 53 -2.34 16.76 -5.32
N PHE A 54 -1.29 16.63 -6.14
CA PHE A 54 -0.92 15.37 -6.79
C PHE A 54 -0.06 14.47 -5.89
N ARG A 55 0.36 14.94 -4.71
CA ARG A 55 1.04 14.14 -3.69
C ARG A 55 0.10 13.68 -2.58
N ASN A 56 -1.13 13.38 -2.95
CA ASN A 56 -2.11 12.78 -2.06
C ASN A 56 -2.23 11.28 -2.37
N PRO A 57 -1.76 10.38 -1.48
CA PRO A 57 -1.86 8.93 -1.68
C PRO A 57 -3.29 8.44 -1.95
N ALA A 58 -4.31 9.11 -1.39
CA ALA A 58 -5.72 8.74 -1.57
C ALA A 58 -6.20 8.87 -3.03
N LEU A 59 -5.45 9.55 -3.91
CA LEU A 59 -5.77 9.62 -5.34
C LEU A 59 -5.33 8.37 -6.11
N TYR A 60 -4.40 7.58 -5.57
CA TYR A 60 -3.75 6.48 -6.29
C TYR A 60 -4.01 5.12 -5.65
N THR A 61 -4.34 5.11 -4.35
CA THR A 61 -4.44 3.91 -3.54
C THR A 61 -5.35 4.13 -2.34
N TYR A 62 -5.60 3.07 -1.56
CA TYR A 62 -6.52 3.06 -0.43
C TYR A 62 -5.78 2.94 0.90
N PRO A 63 -6.24 3.58 2.00
CA PRO A 63 -5.59 3.51 3.32
C PRO A 63 -5.38 2.12 3.91
N PHE A 64 -6.03 1.09 3.35
CA PHE A 64 -5.90 -0.31 3.78
C PHE A 64 -4.85 -1.09 2.99
N THR A 65 -4.05 -0.44 2.14
CA THR A 65 -2.98 -1.10 1.37
C THR A 65 -1.62 -0.50 1.71
N ASP A 66 -0.57 -1.32 1.61
CA ASP A 66 0.81 -0.90 1.91
C ASP A 66 1.26 0.27 1.04
N ASP A 67 0.79 0.34 -0.21
CA ASP A 67 1.17 1.38 -1.16
C ASP A 67 0.72 2.77 -0.69
N TYR A 68 -0.40 2.87 0.04
CA TYR A 68 -0.84 4.14 0.61
C TYR A 68 0.17 4.69 1.60
N TRP A 69 0.61 3.84 2.53
CA TRP A 69 1.54 4.21 3.58
C TRP A 69 2.95 4.48 3.03
N LYS A 70 3.39 3.73 2.00
CA LYS A 70 4.65 3.99 1.29
C LYS A 70 4.66 5.37 0.61
N LEU A 71 3.56 5.72 -0.07
CA LEU A 71 3.44 7.02 -0.73
C LEU A 71 3.37 8.17 0.28
N LEU A 72 2.62 7.99 1.37
CA LEU A 72 2.50 8.97 2.45
C LEU A 72 3.88 9.27 3.07
N TYR A 73 4.65 8.22 3.38
CA TYR A 73 5.99 8.38 3.92
C TYR A 73 6.94 9.04 2.92
N ARG A 74 6.91 8.59 1.65
CA ARG A 74 7.82 9.12 0.62
C ARG A 74 7.57 10.58 0.28
N TRP A 75 6.32 11.03 0.32
CA TRP A 75 5.95 12.38 -0.11
C TRP A 75 5.88 13.40 1.01
N ASP A 76 5.55 12.97 2.22
CA ASP A 76 5.27 13.86 3.35
C ASP A 76 6.08 13.51 4.61
N GLY A 77 6.92 12.48 4.55
CA GLY A 77 7.71 12.00 5.70
C GLY A 77 6.86 11.39 6.82
N ARG A 78 5.55 11.23 6.61
CA ARG A 78 4.61 10.67 7.59
C ARG A 78 4.37 9.19 7.31
N ALA A 79 4.52 8.32 8.30
CA ALA A 79 4.02 6.93 8.22
C ALA A 79 2.57 6.80 8.71
N THR A 80 1.90 7.93 8.96
CA THR A 80 0.63 8.00 9.67
C THR A 80 -0.25 9.06 9.03
N ASP A 81 -1.57 8.84 9.00
CA ASP A 81 -2.52 9.77 8.37
C ASP A 81 -2.86 10.97 9.29
N GLY A 82 -2.19 11.07 10.43
CA GLY A 82 -2.45 12.07 11.46
C GLY A 82 -3.61 11.75 12.38
N THR A 83 -4.36 10.66 12.15
CA THR A 83 -5.42 10.17 13.05
C THR A 83 -4.93 9.03 13.94
N SER A 84 -3.89 8.32 13.52
CA SER A 84 -3.20 7.33 14.33
C SER A 84 -2.15 8.02 15.22
N GLU A 85 -2.59 8.70 16.28
CA GLU A 85 -1.73 9.40 17.25
C GLU A 85 -0.73 8.49 18.00
N ASN A 86 -0.80 7.18 17.77
CA ASN A 86 -0.08 6.16 18.53
C ASN A 86 0.93 5.35 17.71
N VAL A 87 1.44 5.88 16.60
CA VAL A 87 2.47 5.22 15.78
C VAL A 87 3.56 6.18 15.33
N ASN A 88 4.80 5.70 15.29
CA ASN A 88 5.99 6.41 14.81
C ASN A 88 6.42 5.84 13.45
N PRO A 89 6.84 6.66 12.48
CA PRO A 89 7.50 6.17 11.27
C PRO A 89 8.81 5.47 11.61
N ASP A 90 9.07 4.31 10.97
CA ASP A 90 10.32 3.57 11.12
C ASP A 90 10.89 3.18 9.74
N PRO A 91 12.17 3.45 9.45
CA PRO A 91 12.74 3.19 8.13
C PRO A 91 12.90 1.69 7.79
N PHE A 92 12.89 0.81 8.78
CA PHE A 92 13.05 -0.64 8.60
C PHE A 92 11.73 -1.39 8.74
N LEU A 93 10.90 -1.01 9.70
CA LEU A 93 9.62 -1.63 10.01
C LEU A 93 8.44 -0.95 9.29
N GLY A 94 8.64 0.21 8.69
CA GLY A 94 7.60 1.06 8.11
C GLY A 94 6.98 1.99 9.17
N TRP A 95 6.41 1.40 10.23
CA TRP A 95 5.93 2.13 11.39
C TRP A 95 6.04 1.27 12.64
N THR A 96 6.18 1.87 13.81
CA THR A 96 6.07 1.19 15.11
C THR A 96 4.95 1.82 15.92
N PRO A 97 4.40 1.14 16.94
CA PRO A 97 3.66 1.84 17.98
C PRO A 97 4.52 2.96 18.59
N ARG A 98 3.85 3.96 19.17
CA ARG A 98 4.51 5.10 19.80
C ARG A 98 5.45 4.61 20.91
N THR A 99 6.72 4.92 20.78
CA THR A 99 7.74 4.68 21.81
C THR A 99 7.83 5.89 22.73
N THR A 100 8.00 5.64 24.02
CA THR A 100 8.24 6.66 25.06
C THR A 100 9.41 6.23 25.94
N SER A 101 9.88 7.09 26.84
CA SER A 101 10.88 6.68 27.84
C SER A 101 10.39 5.54 28.74
N GLU A 102 9.08 5.47 28.96
CA GLU A 102 8.43 4.44 29.76
C GLU A 102 8.13 3.19 28.94
N ASN A 103 7.86 3.34 27.63
CA ASN A 103 7.61 2.27 26.64
C ASN A 103 8.63 2.31 25.50
N PRO A 104 9.92 2.02 25.75
CA PRO A 104 10.96 2.17 24.73
C PRO A 104 10.76 1.22 23.55
N LEU A 105 10.12 0.07 23.78
CA LEU A 105 9.89 -0.93 22.74
C LEU A 105 8.55 -0.77 22.02
N GLY A 106 7.66 0.14 22.42
CA GLY A 106 6.36 0.32 21.76
C GLY A 106 5.46 -0.91 21.90
N LEU A 107 5.35 -1.46 23.11
CA LEU A 107 4.45 -2.55 23.46
C LEU A 107 2.99 -2.11 23.49
N MET A 108 2.09 -3.02 23.10
CA MET A 108 0.63 -2.83 23.20
C MET A 108 0.13 -3.42 24.52
N GLY A 109 -0.12 -2.60 25.54
CA GLY A 109 -0.59 -3.10 26.83
C GLY A 109 -0.81 -2.01 27.88
N GLN A 110 -1.22 -2.43 29.08
CA GLN A 110 -1.14 -1.60 30.29
C GLN A 110 0.17 -1.91 31.03
N GLU A 111 0.72 -0.89 31.67
CA GLU A 111 2.04 -0.85 32.34
C GLU A 111 2.46 -2.12 33.12
N PRO A 112 3.77 -2.41 33.25
CA PRO A 112 4.91 -1.58 32.84
C PRO A 112 5.40 -1.87 31.42
N TYR A 113 5.79 -0.81 30.72
CA TYR A 113 6.19 -0.87 29.32
C TYR A 113 7.70 -1.02 29.07
N VAL A 114 8.52 -1.10 30.12
CA VAL A 114 9.90 -1.55 30.02
C VAL A 114 9.87 -3.06 30.24
N PRO A 115 9.98 -3.88 29.18
CA PRO A 115 9.97 -5.31 29.37
C PRO A 115 11.24 -5.74 30.11
N ASP A 116 11.03 -6.51 31.16
CA ASP A 116 12.08 -7.29 31.80
C ASP A 116 12.11 -8.62 31.07
N LEU A 117 13.18 -8.84 30.31
CA LEU A 117 13.37 -10.06 29.54
C LEU A 117 14.21 -11.09 30.31
N ASP A 118 14.62 -10.77 31.54
CA ASP A 118 15.36 -11.67 32.42
C ASP A 118 14.38 -12.59 33.17
N GLY A 119 13.91 -13.64 32.51
CA GLY A 119 12.98 -14.61 33.11
C GLY A 119 12.35 -15.57 32.11
N ASP A 120 11.37 -16.35 32.56
CA ASP A 120 10.51 -17.12 31.67
C ASP A 120 9.45 -16.18 31.08
N VAL A 121 9.76 -15.56 29.94
CA VAL A 121 8.92 -14.54 29.31
C VAL A 121 8.32 -15.04 28.00
N VAL A 122 7.06 -14.69 27.74
CA VAL A 122 6.36 -15.04 26.48
C VAL A 122 6.12 -13.79 25.65
N LEU A 123 6.66 -13.80 24.43
CA LEU A 123 6.63 -12.65 23.53
C LEU A 123 5.69 -12.95 22.35
N PHE A 124 4.65 -12.14 22.20
CA PHE A 124 3.66 -12.28 21.14
C PHE A 124 3.93 -11.29 20.00
N TYR A 125 4.23 -11.81 18.82
CA TYR A 125 4.38 -11.01 17.60
C TYR A 125 3.24 -11.30 16.64
N GLY A 126 2.71 -10.26 16.00
CA GLY A 126 1.67 -10.43 15.01
C GLY A 126 1.08 -9.13 14.52
N ASP A 127 -0.03 -9.26 13.81
CA ASP A 127 -0.79 -8.15 13.25
C ASP A 127 -1.91 -7.70 14.20
N SER A 128 -3.02 -7.19 13.65
CA SER A 128 -4.22 -6.83 14.40
C SER A 128 -4.83 -7.95 15.24
N PHE A 129 -4.65 -9.23 14.88
CA PHE A 129 -5.16 -10.36 15.66
C PHE A 129 -4.43 -10.53 17.00
N VAL A 130 -3.12 -10.26 17.02
CA VAL A 130 -2.30 -10.29 18.24
C VAL A 130 -2.39 -8.97 18.98
N ALA A 131 -2.33 -7.84 18.26
CA ALA A 131 -2.47 -6.51 18.86
C ALA A 131 -3.79 -6.36 19.62
N GLY A 132 -4.86 -7.03 19.17
CA GLY A 132 -6.12 -7.10 19.88
C GLY A 132 -6.82 -5.75 19.95
N LYS A 133 -7.30 -5.24 18.81
CA LYS A 133 -8.21 -4.09 18.74
C LYS A 133 -9.60 -4.48 19.28
N THR A 134 -9.70 -4.71 20.58
CA THR A 134 -10.96 -4.95 21.29
C THR A 134 -11.29 -3.75 22.17
N GLU A 135 -12.59 -3.52 22.45
CA GLU A 135 -13.01 -2.46 23.37
C GLU A 135 -12.46 -2.66 24.79
N ASN A 136 -12.13 -3.91 25.13
CA ASN A 136 -11.50 -4.30 26.39
C ASN A 136 -10.16 -4.99 26.10
N ALA A 137 -9.07 -4.35 26.51
CA ALA A 137 -7.72 -4.89 26.32
C ALA A 137 -7.53 -6.26 27.00
N ALA A 138 -8.26 -6.56 28.08
CA ALA A 138 -8.18 -7.85 28.77
C ALA A 138 -8.60 -9.04 27.88
N ASP A 139 -9.37 -8.79 26.82
CA ASP A 139 -9.92 -9.84 25.97
C ASP A 139 -8.96 -10.27 24.84
N ASN A 140 -7.81 -9.61 24.67
CA ASN A 140 -6.85 -10.03 23.65
C ASN A 140 -6.11 -11.32 24.06
N VAL A 141 -5.65 -12.07 23.04
CA VAL A 141 -5.02 -13.39 23.25
C VAL A 141 -3.82 -13.32 24.21
N PRO A 142 -2.89 -12.35 24.11
CA PRO A 142 -1.78 -12.25 25.05
C PRO A 142 -2.24 -12.06 26.51
N ASN A 143 -3.21 -11.18 26.76
CA ASN A 143 -3.69 -10.89 28.11
C ASN A 143 -4.50 -12.04 28.70
N GLN A 144 -5.29 -12.75 27.90
CA GLN A 144 -5.96 -13.97 28.36
C GLN A 144 -4.95 -15.06 28.69
N LEU A 145 -3.93 -15.27 27.85
CA LEU A 145 -2.93 -16.30 28.11
C LEU A 145 -2.11 -15.99 29.37
N ALA A 146 -1.77 -14.72 29.61
CA ALA A 146 -1.05 -14.28 30.81
C ALA A 146 -1.74 -14.70 32.12
N GLN A 147 -3.07 -14.86 32.13
CA GLN A 147 -3.83 -15.31 33.30
C GLN A 147 -3.75 -16.83 33.55
N HIS A 148 -3.22 -17.59 32.59
CA HIS A 148 -3.28 -19.05 32.59
C HIS A 148 -1.90 -19.73 32.54
N ILE A 149 -0.83 -18.99 32.30
CA ILE A 149 0.53 -19.54 32.22
C ILE A 149 1.34 -19.17 33.46
N THR A 150 2.40 -19.94 33.73
CA THR A 150 3.32 -19.73 34.86
C THR A 150 4.52 -18.86 34.49
N ALA A 151 4.53 -18.27 33.29
CA ALA A 151 5.57 -17.37 32.84
C ALA A 151 5.62 -16.12 33.73
N ASP A 152 6.83 -15.58 33.92
CA ASP A 152 7.07 -14.36 34.70
C ASP A 152 6.40 -13.14 34.05
N ALA A 153 6.39 -13.08 32.71
CA ALA A 153 5.75 -12.00 31.96
C ALA A 153 5.24 -12.42 30.57
N VAL A 154 4.24 -11.68 30.07
CA VAL A 154 3.74 -11.80 28.70
C VAL A 154 3.72 -10.42 28.05
N TYR A 155 4.37 -10.30 26.89
CA TYR A 155 4.50 -9.04 26.17
C TYR A 155 3.85 -9.11 24.79
N ASN A 156 3.05 -8.09 24.47
CA ASN A 156 2.35 -7.98 23.19
C ASN A 156 3.07 -6.98 22.26
N PHE A 157 3.78 -7.53 21.27
CA PHE A 157 4.43 -6.81 20.18
C PHE A 157 3.57 -6.78 18.90
N GLY A 158 2.27 -7.08 19.00
CA GLY A 158 1.34 -7.02 17.89
C GLY A 158 1.21 -5.60 17.35
N VAL A 159 1.27 -5.45 16.02
CA VAL A 159 1.11 -4.15 15.35
C VAL A 159 0.09 -4.28 14.23
N SER A 160 -0.95 -3.44 14.25
CA SER A 160 -1.99 -3.48 13.22
C SER A 160 -1.41 -3.31 11.81
N ASN A 161 -1.95 -4.05 10.86
CA ASN A 161 -1.57 -4.05 9.43
C ASN A 161 -0.14 -4.50 9.13
N TYR A 162 0.56 -5.13 10.07
CA TYR A 162 1.85 -5.73 9.74
C TYR A 162 1.70 -6.95 8.82
N GLY A 163 2.54 -6.98 7.79
CA GLY A 163 2.84 -8.20 7.03
C GLY A 163 3.79 -9.14 7.79
N VAL A 164 3.96 -10.37 7.26
CA VAL A 164 4.84 -11.40 7.85
C VAL A 164 6.30 -10.94 7.90
N ASP A 165 6.76 -10.20 6.91
CA ASP A 165 8.09 -9.60 6.85
C ASP A 165 8.31 -8.57 7.96
N GLN A 166 7.35 -7.67 8.19
CA GLN A 166 7.40 -6.69 9.27
C GLN A 166 7.36 -7.38 10.66
N ILE A 167 6.53 -8.42 10.82
CA ILE A 167 6.49 -9.25 12.04
C ILE A 167 7.88 -9.87 12.30
N TYR A 168 8.51 -10.43 11.28
CA TYR A 168 9.85 -11.02 11.41
C TYR A 168 10.92 -9.99 11.75
N LEU A 169 10.89 -8.81 11.10
CA LEU A 169 11.84 -7.73 11.41
C LEU A 169 11.68 -7.23 12.85
N ARG A 170 10.44 -7.10 13.32
CA ARG A 170 10.11 -6.73 14.70
C ARG A 170 10.62 -7.76 15.72
N PHE A 171 10.44 -9.05 15.42
CA PHE A 171 11.02 -10.14 16.21
C PHE A 171 12.54 -9.99 16.31
N ARG A 172 13.22 -9.80 15.17
CA ARG A 172 14.68 -9.61 15.16
C ARG A 172 15.14 -8.41 15.98
N GLU A 173 14.46 -7.27 15.87
CA GLU A 173 14.80 -6.05 16.61
C GLU A 173 14.80 -6.26 18.14
N THR A 174 13.97 -7.19 18.63
CA THR A 174 13.67 -7.34 20.06
C THR A 174 14.19 -8.66 20.65
N HIS A 175 14.90 -9.48 19.86
CA HIS A 175 15.48 -10.78 20.27
C HIS A 175 17.00 -10.88 20.06
N THR A 176 17.71 -9.75 19.90
CA THR A 176 19.19 -9.74 19.77
C THR A 176 19.82 -9.05 20.96
#